data_AF-A0A7S1AEN8-F1
#
_entry.id   AF-A0A7S1AEN8-F1
#
_cell.length_a   1.000
_cell.length_b   1.000
_cell.length_c   1.000
_cell.angle_alpha   90.00
_cell.angle_beta   90.00
_cell.angle_gamma   90.00
#
_symmetry.space_group_name_H-M   'P 1'
#
loop_
_entity.id
_entity.type
_entity.pdbx_description
1 polymer ?
#
loop_
_entity_poly.entity_id
_entity_poly.type
_entity_poly.pdbx_seq_one_letter_code
_entity_poly.pdbx_strand_id
1 'polypeptide(L)'
;QPFVYAEGGHFLAEIVGDFAWTTQPQNFEGKHLVSKSGFVIDPQESLLLDKSHFDLSGRTCNKIGVSYYAFYHQIDRCGDYNGTCTSHQLNHWIPIEDSRRESGLSPQYRVTAFCDDSSMRVDTDPFLSCSMSQRQTTMLRIEVPVESFQFMRHIATGEILRVI
;
A
#
# COMPACT_ATOMS: atom_id res chain seq x y z
N GLN A 1 -19.92 -17.38 2.93
CA GLN A 1 -20.87 -16.45 3.60
C GLN A 1 -20.28 -16.10 4.96
N PRO A 2 -20.36 -14.85 5.44
CA PRO A 2 -19.61 -14.41 6.61
C PRO A 2 -20.35 -14.69 7.93
N PHE A 3 -20.88 -15.91 8.08
CA PHE A 3 -21.52 -16.37 9.31
C PHE A 3 -20.99 -17.72 9.74
N VAL A 4 -21.13 -18.01 11.03
CA VAL A 4 -20.71 -19.26 11.65
C VAL A 4 -21.70 -19.68 12.73
N TYR A 5 -21.93 -20.98 12.85
CA TYR A 5 -22.64 -21.59 13.97
C TYR A 5 -21.63 -22.14 14.97
N ALA A 6 -21.90 -21.96 16.27
CA ALA A 6 -21.16 -22.67 17.30
C ALA A 6 -21.52 -24.15 17.30
N GLU A 7 -20.68 -24.96 17.96
CA GLU A 7 -20.93 -26.38 18.18
C GLU A 7 -22.27 -26.57 18.92
N GLY A 8 -23.18 -27.38 18.33
CA GLY A 8 -24.56 -27.54 18.79
C GLY A 8 -25.60 -26.66 18.08
N GLY A 9 -25.21 -25.73 17.20
CA GLY A 9 -26.12 -25.01 16.28
C GLY A 9 -27.02 -23.95 16.93
N HIS A 10 -26.91 -23.72 18.23
CA HIS A 10 -27.75 -22.77 18.98
C HIS A 10 -27.17 -21.35 19.03
N PHE A 11 -26.01 -21.10 18.46
CA PHE A 11 -25.40 -19.78 18.46
C PHE A 11 -24.97 -19.46 17.03
N LEU A 12 -25.53 -18.40 16.48
CA LEU A 12 -25.16 -17.87 15.17
C LEU A 12 -24.45 -16.54 15.38
N ALA A 13 -23.28 -16.39 14.77
CA ALA A 13 -22.62 -15.11 14.62
C ALA A 13 -22.42 -14.79 13.14
N GLU A 14 -22.75 -13.58 12.74
CA GLU A 14 -22.61 -13.08 11.38
C GLU A 14 -21.94 -11.70 11.38
N ILE A 15 -21.01 -11.51 10.46
CA ILE A 15 -20.49 -10.19 10.11
C ILE A 15 -21.46 -9.58 9.10
N VAL A 16 -22.21 -8.57 9.53
CA VAL A 16 -23.14 -7.83 8.66
C VAL A 16 -22.37 -6.90 7.72
N GLY A 17 -21.31 -6.28 8.24
CA GLY A 17 -20.43 -5.38 7.49
C GLY A 17 -19.78 -4.33 8.37
N ASP A 18 -19.06 -3.41 7.74
CA ASP A 18 -18.38 -2.32 8.43
C ASP A 18 -19.12 -1.00 8.25
N PHE A 19 -19.07 -0.16 9.28
CA PHE A 19 -19.49 1.23 9.16
C PHE A 19 -18.48 2.02 8.34
N ALA A 20 -18.97 3.07 7.68
CA ALA A 20 -18.16 3.93 6.84
C ALA A 20 -16.97 4.53 7.61
N TRP A 21 -15.84 4.62 6.92
CA TRP A 21 -14.64 5.22 7.45
C TRP A 21 -14.77 6.74 7.61
N THR A 22 -14.15 7.29 8.66
CA THR A 22 -14.03 8.74 8.85
C THR A 22 -13.02 9.36 7.88
N THR A 23 -11.97 8.62 7.55
CA THR A 23 -10.97 8.99 6.55
C THR A 23 -10.87 7.88 5.52
N GLN A 24 -10.93 8.22 4.25
CA GLN A 24 -10.74 7.22 3.19
C GLN A 24 -9.27 6.76 3.20
N PRO A 25 -8.98 5.45 3.23
CA PRO A 25 -7.65 4.95 3.04
C PRO A 25 -7.18 5.27 1.65
N GLN A 26 -5.87 5.28 1.54
CA GLN A 26 -5.22 5.70 0.32
C GLN A 26 -5.51 4.73 -0.82
N ASN A 27 -5.94 5.28 -1.96
CA ASN A 27 -6.12 4.51 -3.17
C ASN A 27 -4.78 4.41 -3.94
N PHE A 28 -4.33 3.19 -4.18
CA PHE A 28 -3.10 2.90 -4.94
C PHE A 28 -3.37 2.38 -6.35
N GLU A 29 -4.61 2.36 -6.84
CA GLU A 29 -4.98 1.87 -8.17
C GLU A 29 -4.21 2.55 -9.30
N GLY A 30 -3.90 3.85 -9.15
CA GLY A 30 -3.11 4.62 -10.11
C GLY A 30 -1.60 4.40 -10.04
N LYS A 31 -1.10 3.50 -9.18
CA LYS A 31 0.33 3.33 -8.92
C LYS A 31 0.83 1.92 -9.23
N HIS A 32 2.12 1.81 -9.49
CA HIS A 32 2.86 0.56 -9.50
C HIS A 32 3.76 0.48 -8.26
N LEU A 33 3.73 -0.70 -7.62
CA LEU A 33 4.71 -1.06 -6.61
C LEU A 33 5.97 -1.60 -7.30
N VAL A 34 7.11 -0.96 -7.04
CA VAL A 34 8.41 -1.35 -7.56
C VAL A 34 9.26 -1.86 -6.42
N SER A 35 9.72 -3.11 -6.55
CA SER A 35 10.69 -3.74 -5.65
C SER A 35 11.90 -4.20 -6.45
N LYS A 36 13.07 -4.22 -5.80
CA LYS A 36 14.34 -4.68 -6.37
C LYS A 36 14.32 -6.15 -6.82
N SER A 37 13.60 -7.01 -6.10
CA SER A 37 13.57 -8.46 -6.38
C SER A 37 12.19 -8.97 -6.81
N GLY A 38 11.15 -8.12 -6.81
CA GLY A 38 9.77 -8.49 -7.16
C GLY A 38 9.07 -9.40 -6.13
N PHE A 39 9.84 -10.18 -5.37
CA PHE A 39 9.36 -11.12 -4.35
C PHE A 39 9.48 -10.58 -2.91
N VAL A 40 10.37 -9.62 -2.69
CA VAL A 40 10.59 -9.01 -1.38
C VAL A 40 10.25 -7.54 -1.46
N ILE A 41 9.18 -7.13 -0.79
CA ILE A 41 8.81 -5.72 -0.65
C ILE A 41 9.47 -5.24 0.64
N ASP A 42 10.61 -4.56 0.51
CA ASP A 42 11.18 -3.78 1.61
C ASP A 42 10.55 -2.38 1.56
N PRO A 43 9.70 -1.97 2.52
CA PRO A 43 9.01 -0.69 2.44
C PRO A 43 9.93 0.54 2.43
N GLN A 44 11.13 0.42 3.02
CA GLN A 44 12.11 1.51 3.06
C GLN A 44 12.76 1.71 1.69
N GLU A 45 12.90 0.64 0.91
CA GLU A 45 13.59 0.66 -0.38
C GLU A 45 12.63 0.54 -1.58
N SER A 46 11.40 0.07 -1.38
CA SER A 46 10.41 -0.09 -2.42
C SER A 46 9.74 1.24 -2.74
N LEU A 47 9.36 1.41 -4.01
CA LEU A 47 8.74 2.63 -4.50
C LEU A 47 7.27 2.40 -4.89
N LEU A 48 6.42 3.38 -4.64
CA LEU A 48 5.08 3.50 -5.18
C LEU A 48 5.05 4.67 -6.16
N LEU A 49 5.17 4.34 -7.44
CA LEU A 49 5.24 5.33 -8.52
C LEU A 49 3.92 5.39 -9.29
N ASP A 50 3.53 6.58 -9.75
CA ASP A 50 2.37 6.75 -10.61
C ASP A 50 2.53 5.97 -11.92
N LYS A 51 1.44 5.33 -12.37
CA LYS A 51 1.40 4.57 -13.64
C LYS A 51 1.83 5.42 -14.84
N SER A 52 1.63 6.74 -14.79
CA SER A 52 2.07 7.66 -15.83
C SER A 52 3.60 7.69 -16.01
N HIS A 53 4.41 7.24 -15.05
CA HIS A 53 5.86 7.11 -15.22
C HIS A 53 6.30 5.89 -16.02
N PHE A 54 5.38 4.98 -16.34
CA PHE A 54 5.66 3.72 -17.02
C PHE A 54 5.12 3.73 -18.45
N ASP A 55 5.81 2.97 -19.31
CA ASP A 55 5.25 2.49 -20.56
C ASP A 55 5.67 1.03 -20.76
N LEU A 56 4.76 0.12 -20.43
CA LEU A 56 5.00 -1.31 -20.53
C LEU A 56 4.99 -1.83 -21.98
N SER A 57 4.56 -1.01 -22.95
CA SER A 57 4.70 -1.35 -24.37
C SER A 57 6.12 -1.07 -24.88
N GLY A 58 6.90 -0.28 -24.13
CA GLY A 58 8.27 0.11 -24.47
C GLY A 58 8.39 0.99 -25.71
N ARG A 59 7.33 1.72 -26.08
CA ARG A 59 7.27 2.56 -27.29
C ARG A 59 7.52 4.05 -27.00
N THR A 60 7.48 4.43 -25.74
CA THR A 60 7.61 5.81 -25.28
C THR A 60 8.96 6.01 -24.63
N CYS A 61 9.67 7.03 -25.10
CA CYS A 61 10.93 7.48 -24.52
C CYS A 61 10.74 8.06 -23.11
N ASN A 62 11.79 8.00 -22.29
CA ASN A 62 11.86 8.63 -20.97
C ASN A 62 10.75 8.18 -19.99
N LYS A 63 10.32 6.93 -20.13
CA LYS A 63 9.40 6.22 -19.23
C LYS A 63 10.06 4.93 -18.76
N ILE A 64 9.69 4.46 -17.58
CA ILE A 64 10.13 3.16 -17.06
C ILE A 64 9.54 2.06 -17.96
N GLY A 65 10.40 1.21 -18.51
CA GLY A 65 10.01 0.19 -19.49
C GLY A 65 10.33 0.53 -20.94
N VAL A 66 11.03 1.66 -21.20
CA VAL A 66 11.53 2.01 -22.53
C VAL A 66 12.31 0.83 -23.15
N SER A 67 12.01 0.55 -24.42
CA SER A 67 12.65 -0.56 -25.15
C SER A 67 13.52 -0.06 -26.29
N TYR A 68 14.24 -0.99 -26.93
CA TYR A 68 14.98 -0.74 -28.16
C TYR A 68 14.11 -0.06 -29.23
N TYR A 69 12.82 -0.40 -29.33
CA TYR A 69 11.96 0.17 -30.35
C TYR A 69 11.82 1.69 -30.20
N ALA A 70 11.51 2.18 -29.00
CA ALA A 70 11.43 3.61 -28.71
C ALA A 70 12.76 4.32 -28.93
N PHE A 71 13.85 3.74 -28.42
CA PHE A 71 15.19 4.29 -28.55
C PHE A 71 15.66 4.39 -29.99
N TYR A 72 15.43 3.34 -30.80
CA TYR A 72 15.86 3.30 -32.19
C TYR A 72 15.08 4.30 -33.06
N HIS A 73 13.78 4.45 -32.83
CA HIS A 73 12.87 5.31 -33.61
C HIS A 73 12.70 6.71 -33.02
N GLN A 74 13.60 7.15 -32.13
CA GLN A 74 13.55 8.52 -31.61
C GLN A 74 13.72 9.55 -32.73
N ILE A 75 13.00 10.66 -32.62
CA ILE A 75 13.09 11.77 -33.56
C ILE A 75 14.49 12.38 -33.45
N ASP A 76 15.09 12.73 -34.59
CA ASP A 76 16.42 13.35 -34.68
C ASP A 76 17.54 12.65 -33.88
N ARG A 77 17.52 11.30 -33.87
CA ARG A 77 18.46 10.48 -33.10
C ARG A 77 19.94 10.87 -33.25
N CYS A 78 20.34 11.29 -34.44
CA CYS A 78 21.73 11.63 -34.75
C CYS A 78 22.10 13.09 -34.44
N GLY A 79 21.10 13.99 -34.36
CA GLY A 79 21.28 15.39 -33.97
C GLY A 79 21.18 15.63 -32.46
N ASP A 80 20.54 14.70 -31.75
CA ASP A 80 20.31 14.79 -30.31
C ASP A 80 21.52 14.43 -29.44
N TYR A 81 21.47 14.83 -28.17
CA TYR A 81 22.50 14.52 -27.17
C TYR A 81 22.55 13.04 -26.78
N ASN A 82 23.71 12.59 -26.31
CA ASN A 82 23.87 11.24 -25.77
C ASN A 82 22.98 11.01 -24.55
N GLY A 83 22.36 9.83 -24.47
CA GLY A 83 21.50 9.42 -23.35
C GLY A 83 20.05 9.87 -23.45
N THR A 84 19.65 10.51 -24.55
CA THR A 84 18.24 10.77 -24.87
C THR A 84 17.42 9.48 -24.88
N CYS A 85 16.11 9.60 -24.66
CA CYS A 85 15.14 8.51 -24.57
C CYS A 85 15.30 7.54 -23.36
N THR A 86 16.41 7.59 -22.64
CA THR A 86 16.69 6.73 -21.48
C THR A 86 16.64 7.45 -20.13
N SER A 87 16.02 8.63 -20.05
CA SER A 87 15.86 9.33 -18.77
C SER A 87 14.67 8.81 -17.94
N HIS A 88 14.56 9.23 -16.67
CA HIS A 88 13.49 8.87 -15.74
C HIS A 88 13.28 7.36 -15.49
N GLN A 89 14.35 6.57 -15.57
CA GLN A 89 14.32 5.14 -15.24
C GLN A 89 14.34 4.92 -13.72
N LEU A 90 14.29 3.66 -13.24
CA LEU A 90 14.28 3.38 -11.80
C LEU A 90 15.48 3.96 -11.04
N ASN A 91 16.65 4.00 -11.68
CA ASN A 91 17.87 4.62 -11.14
C ASN A 91 17.80 6.15 -11.04
N HIS A 92 16.75 6.80 -11.56
CA HIS A 92 16.49 8.23 -11.36
C HIS A 92 15.76 8.50 -10.03
N TRP A 93 14.79 7.66 -9.68
CA TRP A 93 13.90 7.88 -8.53
C TRP A 93 14.56 7.55 -7.20
N ILE A 94 15.36 6.48 -7.15
CA ILE A 94 16.03 6.03 -5.92
C ILE A 94 16.95 7.13 -5.35
N PRO A 95 17.87 7.75 -6.13
CA PRO A 95 18.74 8.80 -5.59
C PRO A 95 17.99 10.05 -5.11
N ILE A 96 16.83 10.38 -5.71
CA ILE A 96 16.01 11.49 -5.25
C ILE A 96 15.51 11.22 -3.83
N GLU A 97 14.96 10.02 -3.58
CA GLU A 97 14.49 9.64 -2.26
C GLU A 97 15.63 9.53 -1.24
N ASP A 98 16.80 9.04 -1.67
CA ASP A 98 17.99 8.98 -0.80
C ASP A 98 18.45 10.37 -0.37
N SER A 99 18.53 11.33 -1.31
CA SER A 99 18.89 12.71 -1.01
C SER A 99 17.88 13.40 -0.07
N ARG A 100 16.58 13.10 -0.23
CA ARG A 100 15.54 13.58 0.68
C ARG A 100 15.74 13.03 2.09
N ARG A 101 15.98 11.73 2.22
CA ARG A 101 16.26 11.06 3.49
C ARG A 101 17.47 11.66 4.18
N GLU A 102 18.57 11.84 3.45
CA GLU A 102 19.80 12.48 3.97
C GLU A 102 19.57 13.92 4.42
N SER A 103 18.64 14.62 3.77
CA SER A 103 18.24 15.99 4.12
C SER A 103 17.17 16.06 5.23
N GLY A 104 16.78 14.92 5.82
CA GLY A 104 15.72 14.85 6.83
C GLY A 104 14.32 15.19 6.31
N LEU A 105 14.11 15.15 4.99
CA LEU A 105 12.83 15.39 4.37
C LEU A 105 12.02 14.10 4.29
N SER A 106 10.70 14.20 4.44
CA SER A 106 9.80 13.05 4.26
C SER A 106 9.94 12.44 2.86
N PRO A 107 9.89 11.12 2.72
CA PRO A 107 9.88 10.46 1.42
C PRO A 107 8.64 10.88 0.61
N GLN A 108 8.72 10.80 -0.71
CA GLN A 108 7.60 11.10 -1.62
C GLN A 108 7.15 9.88 -2.43
N TYR A 109 8.08 8.99 -2.72
CA TYR A 109 7.89 7.85 -3.60
C TYR A 109 8.17 6.52 -2.92
N ARG A 110 8.88 6.49 -1.77
CA ARG A 110 9.00 5.26 -0.97
C ARG A 110 7.63 4.82 -0.45
N VAL A 111 7.46 3.51 -0.23
CA VAL A 111 6.24 2.96 0.40
C VAL A 111 5.96 3.62 1.75
N THR A 112 7.01 3.91 2.52
CA THR A 112 6.91 4.59 3.82
C THR A 112 6.31 5.99 3.75
N ALA A 113 6.31 6.66 2.60
CA ALA A 113 5.59 7.93 2.43
C ALA A 113 4.07 7.79 2.54
N PHE A 114 3.57 6.57 2.39
CA PHE A 114 2.15 6.23 2.33
C PHE A 114 1.74 5.31 3.48
N CYS A 115 2.68 4.49 3.95
CA CYS A 115 2.45 3.45 4.95
C CYS A 115 3.60 3.42 5.95
N ASP A 116 3.47 4.15 7.06
CA ASP A 116 4.49 4.23 8.12
C ASP A 116 4.74 2.88 8.80
N ASP A 117 3.70 2.05 8.95
CA ASP A 117 3.76 0.70 9.52
C ASP A 117 3.26 -0.32 8.49
N SER A 118 4.05 -0.49 7.44
CA SER A 118 3.81 -1.50 6.42
C SER A 118 4.42 -2.84 6.85
N SER A 119 3.62 -3.89 6.80
CA SER A 119 4.09 -5.26 7.02
C SER A 119 4.05 -6.04 5.70
N MET A 120 5.05 -6.88 5.50
CA MET A 120 5.08 -7.84 4.40
C MET A 120 4.66 -9.19 4.94
N ARG A 121 3.63 -9.80 4.33
CA ARG A 121 3.36 -11.23 4.53
C ARG A 121 3.82 -11.96 3.29
N VAL A 122 4.90 -12.73 3.46
CA VAL A 122 5.43 -13.61 2.41
C VAL A 122 4.67 -14.92 2.48
N ASP A 123 3.45 -14.93 1.94
CA ASP A 123 2.81 -16.17 1.51
C ASP A 123 3.21 -16.44 0.04
N THR A 124 2.43 -17.20 -0.72
CA THR A 124 2.73 -17.56 -2.12
C THR A 124 2.74 -16.37 -3.09
N ASP A 125 1.99 -15.30 -2.78
CA ASP A 125 1.97 -14.05 -3.54
C ASP A 125 2.34 -12.87 -2.64
N PRO A 126 3.40 -12.09 -2.97
CA PRO A 126 3.79 -10.95 -2.15
C PRO A 126 2.74 -9.85 -2.23
N PHE A 127 2.25 -9.41 -1.08
CA PHE A 127 1.35 -8.26 -0.99
C PHE A 127 1.87 -7.21 -0.03
N LEU A 128 1.57 -5.94 -0.35
CA LEU A 128 1.80 -4.81 0.53
C LEU A 128 0.58 -4.63 1.44
N SER A 129 0.79 -4.69 2.75
CA SER A 129 -0.21 -4.35 3.76
C SER A 129 0.19 -3.07 4.47
N CYS A 130 -0.77 -2.17 4.67
CA CYS A 130 -0.57 -0.92 5.38
C CYS A 130 -1.50 -0.86 6.59
N SER A 131 -0.93 -0.69 7.78
CA SER A 131 -1.72 -0.49 9.00
C SER A 131 -2.55 0.79 8.89
N MET A 132 -3.80 0.71 9.32
CA MET A 132 -4.69 1.86 9.40
C MET A 132 -4.78 2.31 10.86
N SER A 133 -4.43 3.57 11.13
CA SER A 133 -4.48 4.15 12.49
C SER A 133 -5.88 4.60 12.91
N GLN A 134 -6.88 4.50 12.02
CA GLN A 134 -8.24 4.94 12.30
C GLN A 134 -9.11 3.85 12.92
N ARG A 135 -10.13 4.28 13.67
CA ARG A 135 -11.13 3.38 14.23
C ARG A 135 -12.04 2.84 13.14
N GLN A 136 -12.03 1.52 12.97
CA GLN A 136 -13.03 0.78 12.19
C GLN A 136 -14.04 0.16 13.15
N THR A 137 -15.34 0.23 12.81
CA THR A 137 -16.41 -0.40 13.58
C THR A 137 -17.11 -1.41 12.70
N THR A 138 -17.18 -2.65 13.16
CA THR A 138 -17.83 -3.76 12.46
C THR A 138 -19.16 -4.07 13.15
N MET A 139 -20.23 -4.21 12.36
CA MET A 139 -21.51 -4.68 12.84
C MET A 139 -21.53 -6.21 12.84
N LEU A 140 -21.73 -6.77 14.03
CA LEU A 140 -21.94 -8.20 14.23
C LEU A 140 -23.41 -8.44 14.59
N ARG A 141 -24.01 -9.44 13.96
CA ARG A 141 -25.30 -9.98 14.35
C ARG A 141 -25.07 -11.30 15.08
N ILE A 142 -25.59 -11.40 16.30
CA ILE A 142 -25.50 -12.59 17.14
C ILE A 142 -26.92 -13.05 17.45
N GLU A 143 -27.27 -14.27 17.09
CA GLU A 143 -28.58 -14.87 17.34
C GLU A 143 -28.42 -16.10 18.26
N VAL A 144 -29.16 -16.09 19.39
CA VAL A 144 -29.10 -17.13 20.43
C VAL A 144 -30.52 -17.36 20.98
N PRO A 145 -30.98 -18.61 21.15
CA PRO A 145 -32.30 -18.92 21.68
C PRO A 145 -32.30 -18.82 23.21
N VAL A 146 -32.29 -17.60 23.75
CA VAL A 146 -32.39 -17.31 25.18
C VAL A 146 -33.53 -16.34 25.45
N GLU A 147 -34.13 -16.43 26.64
CA GLU A 147 -35.24 -15.54 27.05
C GLU A 147 -34.76 -14.12 27.38
N SER A 148 -33.54 -13.98 27.91
CA SER A 148 -32.95 -12.69 28.25
C SER A 148 -31.42 -12.74 28.13
N PHE A 149 -30.80 -11.57 28.00
CA PHE A 149 -29.35 -11.42 27.99
C PHE A 149 -28.94 -10.22 28.86
N GLN A 150 -27.69 -10.24 29.32
CA GLN A 150 -27.08 -9.14 30.09
C GLN A 150 -25.79 -8.70 29.41
N PHE A 151 -25.52 -7.40 29.43
CA PHE A 151 -24.27 -6.83 28.94
C PHE A 151 -23.37 -6.46 30.11
N MET A 152 -22.24 -7.15 30.24
CA MET A 152 -21.22 -6.86 31.24
C MET A 152 -20.02 -6.17 30.58
N ARG A 153 -19.51 -5.10 31.20
CA ARG A 153 -18.36 -4.33 30.73
C ARG A 153 -17.35 -4.13 31.84
N HIS A 154 -16.08 -4.36 31.54
CA HIS A 154 -14.96 -3.99 32.41
C HIS A 154 -14.59 -2.52 32.21
N ILE A 155 -14.33 -1.81 33.32
CA ILE A 155 -13.85 -0.43 33.33
C ILE A 155 -12.60 -0.39 34.18
N ALA A 156 -11.48 0.04 33.59
CA ALA A 156 -10.22 0.27 34.26
C ALA A 156 -9.79 1.73 34.07
N THR A 157 -9.08 2.29 35.04
CA THR A 157 -8.52 3.64 34.98
C THR A 157 -7.05 3.60 34.57
N GLY A 158 -6.59 4.62 33.84
CA GLY A 158 -5.19 4.78 33.46
C GLY A 158 -4.81 6.25 33.38
N GLU A 159 -3.51 6.54 33.53
CA GLU A 159 -2.95 7.89 33.47
C GLU A 159 -1.86 7.97 32.40
N ILE A 160 -1.80 9.11 31.69
CA ILE A 160 -0.76 9.37 30.70
C ILE A 160 0.49 9.82 31.44
N LEU A 161 1.52 8.98 31.46
CA LEU A 161 2.76 9.26 32.19
C LEU A 161 3.65 10.29 31.49
N ARG A 162 3.65 10.31 30.14
CA ARG A 162 4.33 11.30 29.31
C ARG A 162 3.78 11.29 27.89
N VAL A 163 3.83 12.45 27.23
CA VAL A 163 3.71 12.59 25.78
C VAL A 163 5.12 12.82 25.25
N ILE A 164 5.54 11.99 24.29
CA ILE A 164 6.85 12.09 23.63
C ILE A 164 6.66 12.87 22.34
#